data_AF-A0A933IHD9-F1
#
_entry.id   AF-A0A933IHD9-F1
#
_cell.length_a   1.000
_cell.length_b   1.000
_cell.length_c   1.000
_cell.angle_alpha   90.00
_cell.angle_beta   90.00
_cell.angle_gamma   90.00
#
_symmetry.space_group_name_H-M   'P 1'
#
loop_
_entity.id
_entity.type
_entity.pdbx_description
1 polymer ?
#
loop_
_entity_poly.entity_id
_entity_poly.type
_entity_poly.pdbx_seq_one_letter_code
_entity_poly.pdbx_strand_id
1 'polypeptide(L)' 'GMVTVVANGKGELLSVKIDPEVARGEDLEMLQDLVAAAANDALRKARELLTQEVSRLAAGLGLPGLL' A
#
# COMPACT_ATOMS: atom_id res chain seq x y z
N GLY A 1 -11.36 -5.84 4.95
CA GLY A 1 -10.58 -6.00 6.19
C GLY A 1 -10.94 -4.87 7.14
N MET A 2 -10.68 -5.05 8.44
CA MET A 2 -11.00 -4.06 9.49
C MET A 2 -10.40 -2.67 9.23
N VAL A 3 -9.24 -2.61 8.57
CA VAL A 3 -8.66 -1.39 8.01
C VAL A 3 -8.30 -1.63 6.55
N THR A 4 -8.63 -0.67 5.69
CA THR A 4 -8.28 -0.66 4.27
C THR A 4 -7.61 0.66 3.93
N VAL A 5 -6.40 0.61 3.37
CA VAL A 5 -5.62 1.79 2.97
C VAL A 5 -5.38 1.76 1.46
N VAL A 6 -5.55 2.91 0.81
CA VAL A 6 -5.23 3.10 -0.61
C VAL A 6 -4.02 4.03 -0.71
N ALA A 7 -3.00 3.60 -1.45
CA ALA A 7 -1.80 4.39 -1.73
C ALA A 7 -1.50 4.41 -3.23
N ASN A 8 -0.79 5.44 -3.70
CA ASN A 8 -0.34 5.54 -5.09
C ASN A 8 1.17 5.27 -5.24
N GLY A 9 1.64 5.14 -6.49
CA GLY A 9 3.06 4.89 -6.79
C GLY A 9 4.02 6.02 -6.42
N LYS A 10 3.53 7.19 -5.98
CA LYS A 10 4.35 8.28 -5.44
C LYS A 10 4.64 8.13 -3.94
N GLY A 11 4.03 7.13 -3.30
CA GLY A 11 4.10 6.94 -1.85
C GLY A 11 3.11 7.78 -1.07
N GLU A 12 2.06 8.29 -1.72
CA GLU A 12 1.01 9.08 -1.06
C GLU A 12 -0.15 8.17 -0.64
N LEU A 13 -0.69 8.38 0.57
CA LEU A 13 -1.92 7.75 1.01
C LEU A 13 -3.12 8.55 0.49
N LEU A 14 -4.01 7.90 -0.25
CA LEU A 14 -5.19 8.52 -0.85
C LEU A 14 -6.44 8.37 0.01
N SER A 15 -6.58 7.24 0.71
CA SER A 15 -7.71 7.03 1.60
C SER A 15 -7.42 5.97 2.65
N VAL A 16 -8.09 6.11 3.79
CA VAL A 16 -8.13 5.12 4.88
C VAL A 16 -9.59 4.87 5.21
N LYS A 17 -10.02 3.61 5.22
CA LYS A 17 -11.34 3.17 5.65
C LYS A 17 -11.18 2.23 6.83
N ILE A 18 -11.90 2.50 7.90
CA ILE A 18 -11.88 1.73 9.14
C ILE A 18 -13.29 1.17 9.34
N ASP A 19 -13.36 -0.11 9.67
CA ASP A 19 -14.62 -0.78 9.98
C ASP A 19 -15.22 -0.20 11.27
N PRO A 20 -16.52 0.15 11.31
CA PRO A 20 -17.15 0.67 12.51
C PRO A 20 -17.04 -0.25 13.73
N GLU A 21 -16.94 -1.56 13.56
CA GLU A 21 -16.80 -2.50 14.68
C GLU A 21 -15.48 -2.31 15.41
N VAL A 22 -14.37 -2.13 14.66
CA VAL A 22 -13.06 -1.90 15.27
C VAL A 22 -12.91 -0.48 15.81
N ALA A 23 -13.58 0.50 15.20
CA ALA A 23 -13.56 1.89 15.66
C ALA A 23 -14.41 2.14 16.93
N ARG A 24 -15.40 1.28 17.20
CA ARG A 24 -16.23 1.32 18.42
C ARG A 24 -15.67 0.47 19.56
N GLY A 25 -14.71 -0.40 19.27
CA GLY A 25 -14.01 -1.16 20.31
C GLY A 25 -13.24 -0.24 21.25
N GLU A 26 -13.03 -0.70 22.48
CA GLU A 26 -12.24 0.03 23.49
C GLU A 26 -10.74 -0.17 23.32
N ASP A 27 -10.33 -1.10 22.44
CA ASP A 27 -8.94 -1.44 22.17
C ASP A 27 -8.33 -0.51 21.10
N LEU A 28 -7.95 0.68 21.56
CA LEU A 28 -7.27 1.67 20.73
C LEU A 28 -5.89 1.22 20.26
N GLU A 29 -5.22 0.36 21.02
CA GLU A 29 -3.88 -0.16 20.70
C GLU A 29 -3.96 -1.05 19.45
N MET A 30 -4.92 -2.00 19.44
CA MET A 30 -5.18 -2.83 18.27
C MET A 30 -5.55 -2.00 17.03
N LEU A 31 -6.37 -0.97 17.18
CA LEU A 31 -6.73 -0.10 16.04
C LEU A 31 -5.50 0.61 15.45
N GLN A 32 -4.61 1.12 16.30
CA GLN A 32 -3.38 1.77 15.86
C GLN A 32 -2.46 0.79 15.11
N ASP A 33 -2.32 -0.43 15.63
CA ASP A 33 -1.53 -1.49 14.99
C ASP A 33 -2.08 -1.86 13.61
N LEU A 34 -3.40 -2.02 13.50
CA LEU A 34 -4.06 -2.35 12.23
C LEU A 34 -3.86 -1.24 11.19
N VAL A 35 -3.96 0.03 11.60
CA VAL A 35 -3.71 1.17 10.71
C VAL A 35 -2.26 1.21 10.24
N ALA A 36 -1.30 1.04 11.15
CA ALA A 36 0.11 1.02 10.82
C ALA A 36 0.45 -0.14 9.86
N ALA A 37 -0.07 -1.34 10.14
CA ALA A 37 0.14 -2.51 9.29
C ALA A 37 -0.44 -2.31 7.88
N ALA A 38 -1.69 -1.83 7.78
CA ALA A 38 -2.35 -1.61 6.50
C ALA A 38 -1.68 -0.50 5.67
N ALA A 39 -1.25 0.59 6.29
CA ALA A 39 -0.55 1.68 5.61
C ALA A 39 0.82 1.23 5.06
N ASN A 40 1.59 0.51 5.87
CA ASN A 40 2.89 -0.01 5.44
C ASN A 40 2.77 -1.05 4.33
N ASP A 41 1.77 -1.93 4.40
CA ASP A 41 1.48 -2.90 3.33
C ASP A 41 1.07 -2.21 2.02
N ALA A 42 0.18 -1.21 2.08
CA ALA A 42 -0.23 -0.44 0.90
C ALA A 42 0.96 0.28 0.24
N LEU A 43 1.83 0.92 1.03
CA LEU A 43 3.02 1.59 0.51
C LEU A 43 4.04 0.62 -0.07
N ARG A 44 4.22 -0.56 0.53
CA ARG A 44 5.08 -1.61 0.00
C ARG A 44 4.55 -2.10 -1.35
N LYS A 45 3.27 -2.45 -1.44
CA LYS A 45 2.62 -2.88 -2.69
C LYS A 45 2.69 -1.81 -3.78
N ALA A 46 2.52 -0.53 -3.42
CA ALA A 46 2.66 0.57 -4.37
C ALA A 46 4.07 0.66 -4.98
N ARG A 47 5.11 0.46 -4.16
CA ARG A 47 6.51 0.40 -4.64
C ARG A 47 6.76 -0.83 -5.52
N GLU A 48 6.24 -1.99 -5.13
CA GLU A 48 6.36 -3.21 -5.92
C GLU A 48 5.69 -3.06 -7.30
N LEU A 49 4.49 -2.49 -7.35
CA LEU A 49 3.79 -2.19 -8.60
C LEU A 49 4.60 -1.23 -9.47
N LEU A 50 5.18 -0.17 -8.90
CA LEU A 50 6.04 0.75 -9.65
C LEU A 50 7.24 0.02 -10.27
N THR A 51 7.95 -0.80 -9.49
CA THR A 51 9.08 -1.59 -9.99
C THR A 51 8.67 -2.56 -11.09
N GLN A 52 7.50 -3.19 -10.95
CA GLN A 52 6.96 -4.11 -11.96
C GLN A 52 6.60 -3.39 -13.26
N GLU A 53 5.97 -2.22 -13.20
CA GLU A 53 5.64 -1.42 -14.38
C GLU A 53 6.90 -0.91 -15.09
N VAL A 54 7.90 -0.43 -14.35
CA VAL A 54 9.20 -0.03 -14.94
C VAL A 54 9.87 -1.21 -15.62
N SER A 55 9.89 -2.39 -14.97
CA SER A 55 10.46 -3.62 -15.54
C SER A 55 9.73 -4.04 -16.81
N ARG A 56 8.39 -3.95 -16.82
CA ARG A 56 7.56 -4.27 -17.99
C ARG A 56 7.82 -3.30 -19.14
N LEU A 57 7.93 -2.00 -18.86
CA LEU A 57 8.25 -0.99 -19.86
C LEU A 57 9.65 -1.20 -20.44
N ALA A 58 10.65 -1.45 -19.60
CA ALA A 58 12.02 -1.73 -20.05
C ALA A 58 12.08 -2.96 -20.96
N ALA A 59 11.35 -4.03 -20.60
CA ALA A 59 11.22 -5.23 -21.42
C ALA A 59 10.50 -4.97 -22.77
N GLY A 60 9.42 -4.18 -22.75
CA GLY A 60 8.64 -3.84 -23.94
C GLY A 60 9.35 -2.90 -24.92
N LEU A 61 10.27 -2.07 -24.42
CA LEU A 61 11.13 -1.21 -25.23
C LEU A 61 12.39 -1.92 -25.75
N GLY A 62 12.58 -3.20 -25.40
CA GLY A 62 13.72 -3.99 -25.83
C GLY A 62 15.06 -3.39 -25.41
N LEU A 63 15.11 -2.67 -24.28
CA LEU A 63 16.31 -2.07 -23.72
C LEU A 63 16.97 -3.08 -22.77
N PRO A 64 17.92 -3.91 -23.25
CA PRO A 64 18.50 -4.98 -22.45
C PRO A 64 19.65 -4.36 -21.64
N GLY A 65 19.61 -4.46 -20.32
CA GLY A 65 20.80 -4.25 -19.47
C GLY A 65 20.99 -2.87 -18.83
N LEU A 66 19.95 -2.27 -18.26
CA LEU A 66 20.10 -1.11 -17.36
C LEU A 66 19.99 -1.46 -15.85
N LEU A 67 20.10 -2.76 -15.52
CA LEU A 67 20.38 -3.27 -14.18
C LEU A 67 21.59 -4.20 -14.23
#